data_AF-Q01QZ3-F1
#
_entry.id   AF-Q01QZ3-F1
#
_cell.length_a   1.000
_cell.length_b   1.000
_cell.length_c   1.000
_cell.angle_alpha   90.00
_cell.angle_beta   90.00
_cell.angle_gamma   90.00
#
_symmetry.space_group_name_H-M   'P 1'
#
loop_
_entity.id
_entity.type
_entity.pdbx_description
1 polymer ?
#
loop_
_entity_poly.entity_id
_entity_poly.type
_entity_poly.pdbx_seq_one_letter_code
_entity_poly.pdbx_strand_id
1 'polypeptide(L)'
;MPSANKSLKQQFREYLAAEQPARITEAVWRGLLARLAPVSESYLRELLRDTGLPFDQPYAGIRQHTFEELEGSLREMLEVYRASNDAGDRERARYCRRQVIAAKDRAKFLVQRNPAKEEMAQWMLVWLENPEVFPAWVEARKKQMGARMATGEGE
;
A
#
# COMPACT_ATOMS: atom_id res chain seq x y z
N MET A 1 -23.80 21.99 29.54
CA MET A 1 -22.45 21.95 28.92
C MET A 1 -22.47 20.92 27.80
N PRO A 2 -22.61 21.28 26.51
CA PRO A 2 -22.43 20.31 25.45
C PRO A 2 -20.98 20.37 24.97
N SER A 3 -20.18 19.36 25.32
CA SER A 3 -18.89 19.12 24.67
C SER A 3 -19.17 18.76 23.21
N ALA A 4 -19.06 19.72 22.31
CA ALA A 4 -19.18 19.48 20.88
C ALA A 4 -18.05 18.54 20.46
N ASN A 5 -18.36 17.26 20.34
CA ASN A 5 -17.41 16.25 19.91
C ASN A 5 -16.98 16.59 18.48
N LYS A 6 -15.74 17.10 18.31
CA LYS A 6 -15.26 17.57 17.00
C LYS A 6 -15.27 16.41 16.02
N SER A 7 -15.75 16.65 14.79
CA SER A 7 -15.74 15.61 13.75
C SER A 7 -14.32 15.14 13.45
N LEU A 8 -14.16 13.88 13.05
CA LEU A 8 -12.86 13.28 12.71
C LEU A 8 -12.11 14.13 11.65
N LYS A 9 -12.83 14.61 10.63
CA LYS A 9 -12.27 15.52 9.61
C LYS A 9 -11.80 16.85 10.20
N GLN A 10 -12.51 17.39 11.20
CA GLN A 10 -12.06 18.60 11.89
C GLN A 10 -10.78 18.35 12.68
N GLN A 11 -10.72 17.25 13.44
CA GLN A 11 -9.53 16.88 14.22
C GLN A 11 -8.31 16.60 13.32
N PHE A 12 -8.53 15.97 12.16
CA PHE A 12 -7.51 15.73 11.15
C PHE A 12 -6.96 17.05 10.56
N ARG A 13 -7.86 17.98 10.18
CA ARG A 13 -7.45 19.31 9.69
C ARG A 13 -6.66 20.10 10.73
N GLU A 14 -7.09 20.05 12.00
CA GLU A 14 -6.38 20.71 13.10
C GLU A 14 -4.98 20.12 13.29
N TYR A 15 -4.82 18.80 13.20
CA TYR A 15 -3.52 18.15 13.25
C TYR A 15 -2.61 18.62 12.11
N LEU A 16 -3.10 18.61 10.86
CA LEU A 16 -2.31 19.03 9.71
C LEU A 16 -1.90 20.51 9.79
N ALA A 17 -2.79 21.38 10.29
CA ALA A 17 -2.50 22.80 10.47
C ALA A 17 -1.45 23.05 11.56
N ALA A 18 -1.46 22.26 12.64
CA ALA A 18 -0.53 22.41 13.75
C ALA A 18 0.86 21.81 13.44
N GLU A 19 0.90 20.58 12.94
CA GLU A 19 2.15 19.82 12.77
C GLU A 19 2.81 20.03 11.40
N GLN A 20 2.03 20.43 10.37
CA GLN A 20 2.48 20.65 8.99
C GLN A 20 3.52 19.60 8.51
N PRO A 21 3.18 18.30 8.58
CA PRO A 21 4.15 17.27 8.23
C PRO A 21 4.51 17.36 6.75
N ALA A 22 5.82 17.38 6.44
CA ALA A 22 6.30 17.35 5.06
C ALA A 22 6.07 15.99 4.37
N ARG A 23 5.92 14.91 5.16
CA ARG A 23 5.63 13.55 4.71
C ARG A 23 4.93 12.75 5.79
N ILE A 24 4.20 11.71 5.40
CA ILE A 24 3.53 10.79 6.32
C ILE A 24 4.49 9.64 6.67
N THR A 25 5.22 9.82 7.78
CA THR A 25 6.11 8.80 8.37
C THR A 25 5.36 7.86 9.31
N GLU A 26 6.06 6.86 9.86
CA GLU A 26 5.56 6.02 10.97
C GLU A 26 5.02 6.84 12.15
N ALA A 27 5.76 7.87 12.57
CA ALA A 27 5.39 8.69 13.72
C ALA A 27 4.08 9.44 13.46
N VAL A 28 3.93 10.02 12.26
CA VAL A 28 2.69 10.71 11.84
C VAL A 28 1.53 9.72 11.77
N TRP A 29 1.75 8.56 11.17
CA TRP A 29 0.73 7.52 11.05
C TRP A 29 0.23 7.03 12.41
N ARG A 30 1.14 6.65 13.33
CA ARG A 30 0.78 6.18 14.67
C ARG A 30 0.13 7.28 15.51
N GLY A 31 0.63 8.51 15.42
CA GLY A 31 0.06 9.67 16.10
C GLY A 31 -1.38 9.95 15.65
N LEU A 32 -1.65 9.91 14.34
CA LEU A 32 -2.98 10.09 13.79
C LEU A 32 -3.93 8.95 14.17
N LEU A 33 -3.49 7.69 14.14
CA LEU A 33 -4.29 6.55 14.58
C LEU A 33 -4.73 6.69 16.04
N ALA A 34 -3.81 7.10 16.92
CA ALA A 34 -4.11 7.29 18.34
C ALA A 34 -5.05 8.49 18.57
N ARG A 35 -4.80 9.62 17.89
CA ARG A 35 -5.56 10.85 18.07
C ARG A 35 -6.99 10.76 17.53
N LEU A 36 -7.17 10.11 16.39
CA LEU A 36 -8.45 10.03 15.69
C LEU A 36 -9.27 8.78 16.07
N ALA A 37 -8.84 8.03 17.08
CA ALA A 37 -9.53 6.82 17.50
C ALA A 37 -10.99 7.11 17.93
N PRO A 38 -11.97 6.26 17.54
CA PRO A 38 -11.82 5.08 16.70
C PRO A 38 -11.81 5.44 15.20
N VAL A 39 -10.71 5.13 14.49
CA VAL A 39 -10.59 5.26 13.04
C VAL A 39 -10.04 3.97 12.46
N SER A 40 -10.54 3.54 11.29
CA SER A 40 -9.96 2.41 10.57
C SER A 40 -8.71 2.83 9.80
N GLU A 41 -7.71 1.95 9.70
CA GLU A 41 -6.51 2.22 8.89
C GLU A 41 -6.85 2.54 7.44
N SER A 42 -7.82 1.82 6.85
CA SER A 42 -8.25 2.05 5.47
C SER A 42 -8.79 3.45 5.26
N TYR A 43 -9.64 3.94 6.18
CA TYR A 43 -10.20 5.28 6.09
C TYR A 43 -9.15 6.37 6.35
N LEU A 44 -8.24 6.14 7.30
CA LEU A 44 -7.14 7.07 7.53
C LEU A 44 -6.22 7.19 6.30
N ARG A 45 -5.92 6.08 5.61
CA ARG A 45 -5.14 6.12 4.36
C ARG A 45 -5.84 6.92 3.27
N GLU A 46 -7.15 6.77 3.13
CA GLU A 46 -7.94 7.53 2.17
C GLU A 46 -7.83 9.04 2.44
N LEU A 47 -8.07 9.47 3.68
CA LEU A 47 -7.93 10.86 4.09
C LEU A 47 -6.51 11.41 3.86
N LEU A 48 -5.48 10.59 4.10
CA LEU A 48 -4.09 11.00 3.91
C LEU A 48 -3.71 11.10 2.44
N ARG A 49 -4.26 10.25 1.56
CA ARG A 49 -4.01 10.35 0.12
C ARG A 49 -4.56 11.64 -0.48
N ASP A 50 -5.70 12.11 0.01
CA ASP A 50 -6.32 13.36 -0.44
C ASP A 50 -5.44 14.60 -0.13
N THR A 51 -4.46 14.48 0.78
CA THR A 51 -3.53 15.57 1.09
C THR A 51 -2.41 15.75 0.06
N GLY A 52 -2.15 14.73 -0.77
CA GLY A 52 -1.03 14.71 -1.72
C GLY A 52 0.36 14.64 -1.08
N LEU A 53 0.46 14.52 0.25
CA LEU A 53 1.74 14.39 0.95
C LEU A 53 2.43 13.06 0.60
N PRO A 54 3.76 13.04 0.45
CA PRO A 54 4.51 11.79 0.31
C PRO A 54 4.19 10.84 1.47
N PHE A 55 3.90 9.57 1.16
CA PHE A 55 3.39 8.60 2.13
C PHE A 55 4.26 7.35 2.16
N ASP A 56 4.86 7.07 3.31
CA ASP A 56 5.85 6.01 3.46
C ASP A 56 5.22 4.62 3.55
N GLN A 57 5.91 3.64 2.96
CA GLN A 57 5.64 2.24 3.29
C GLN A 57 6.10 1.91 4.72
N PRO A 58 5.41 0.99 5.41
CA PRO A 58 4.29 0.16 4.93
C PRO A 58 2.91 0.83 5.08
N TYR A 59 2.85 2.08 5.58
CA TYR A 59 1.61 2.74 5.98
C TYR A 59 0.78 3.26 4.81
N ALA A 60 1.42 3.59 3.68
CA ALA A 60 0.74 3.92 2.43
C ALA A 60 -0.09 2.75 1.86
N GLY A 61 0.28 1.52 2.23
CA GLY A 61 -0.32 0.29 1.73
C GLY A 61 0.04 0.00 0.26
N ILE A 62 -0.58 -1.04 -0.30
CA ILE A 62 -0.33 -1.44 -1.69
C ILE A 62 -1.25 -0.68 -2.64
N ARG A 63 -0.66 -0.03 -3.64
CA ARG A 63 -1.36 0.70 -4.70
C ARG A 63 -1.65 -0.27 -5.85
N GLN A 64 -2.87 -0.27 -6.36
CA GLN A 64 -3.31 -1.27 -7.35
C GLN A 64 -4.12 -0.63 -8.49
N HIS A 65 -3.94 0.66 -8.77
CA HIS A 65 -4.68 1.27 -9.88
C HIS A 65 -4.05 0.87 -11.22
N THR A 66 -2.72 0.78 -11.27
CA THR A 66 -1.95 0.34 -12.44
C THR A 66 -0.88 -0.69 -12.04
N PHE A 67 -0.34 -1.41 -13.03
CA PHE A 67 0.81 -2.31 -12.80
C PHE A 67 2.06 -1.55 -12.36
N GLU A 68 2.30 -0.35 -12.92
CA GLU A 68 3.41 0.54 -12.54
C GLU A 68 3.35 0.89 -11.05
N GLU A 69 2.19 1.33 -10.57
CA GLU A 69 2.00 1.66 -9.15
C GLU A 69 2.10 0.44 -8.23
N LEU A 70 1.59 -0.70 -8.69
CA LEU A 70 1.69 -1.96 -7.96
C LEU A 70 3.15 -2.38 -7.80
N GLU A 71 3.91 -2.38 -8.89
CA GLU A 71 5.33 -2.67 -8.87
C GLU A 71 6.08 -1.75 -7.91
N GLY A 72 5.91 -0.43 -8.07
CA GLY A 72 6.56 0.56 -7.22
C GLY A 72 6.22 0.35 -5.75
N SER A 73 4.93 0.14 -5.42
CA SER A 73 4.52 -0.09 -4.04
C SER A 73 5.03 -1.41 -3.45
N LEU A 74 5.17 -2.47 -4.24
CA LEU A 74 5.75 -3.75 -3.81
C LEU A 74 7.26 -3.69 -3.64
N ARG A 75 7.97 -2.93 -4.47
CA ARG A 75 9.41 -2.66 -4.31
C ARG A 75 9.68 -1.82 -3.07
N GLU A 76 8.94 -0.74 -2.86
CA GLU A 76 9.03 0.06 -1.62
C GLU A 76 8.72 -0.80 -0.38
N MET A 77 7.71 -1.68 -0.46
CA MET A 77 7.37 -2.61 0.62
C MET A 77 8.49 -3.62 0.88
N LEU A 78 9.18 -4.09 -0.16
CA LEU A 78 10.32 -4.99 -0.04
C LEU A 78 11.47 -4.33 0.73
N GLU A 79 11.81 -3.07 0.41
CA GLU A 79 12.89 -2.38 1.13
C GLU A 79 12.57 -2.21 2.62
N VAL A 80 11.32 -1.89 2.96
CA VAL A 80 10.91 -1.82 4.36
C VAL A 80 10.92 -3.19 5.02
N TYR A 81 10.50 -4.24 4.32
CA TYR A 81 10.52 -5.61 4.82
C TYR A 81 11.95 -6.09 5.11
N ARG A 82 12.90 -5.84 4.20
CA ARG A 82 14.33 -6.14 4.38
C ARG A 82 14.90 -5.42 5.59
N ALA A 83 14.74 -4.09 5.63
CA ALA A 83 15.23 -3.29 6.75
C ALA A 83 14.64 -3.75 8.10
N SER A 84 13.38 -4.17 8.12
CA SER A 84 12.74 -4.71 9.32
C SER A 84 13.33 -6.07 9.73
N ASN A 85 13.60 -6.96 8.77
CA ASN A 85 14.25 -8.24 9.05
C ASN A 85 15.68 -8.05 9.58
N ASP A 86 16.47 -7.18 8.95
CA ASP A 86 17.85 -6.89 9.34
C ASP A 86 17.93 -6.27 10.74
N ALA A 87 16.96 -5.41 11.08
CA ALA A 87 16.84 -4.82 12.41
C ALA A 87 16.20 -5.77 13.46
N GLY A 88 15.73 -6.95 13.06
CA GLY A 88 15.01 -7.87 13.95
C GLY A 88 13.59 -7.41 14.35
N ASP A 89 13.04 -6.39 13.69
CA ASP A 89 11.69 -5.87 13.92
C ASP A 89 10.64 -6.77 13.26
N ARG A 90 10.32 -7.85 13.98
CA ARG A 90 9.33 -8.85 13.54
C ARG A 90 7.92 -8.27 13.43
N GLU A 91 7.57 -7.24 14.20
CA GLU A 91 6.23 -6.65 14.15
C GLU A 91 6.04 -5.88 12.85
N ARG A 92 7.00 -5.04 12.48
CA ARG A 92 6.98 -4.27 11.24
C ARG A 92 7.07 -5.18 10.02
N ALA A 93 7.90 -6.22 10.06
CA ALA A 93 7.94 -7.24 9.00
C ALA A 93 6.58 -7.95 8.81
N ARG A 94 5.91 -8.31 9.91
CA ARG A 94 4.55 -8.88 9.87
C ARG A 94 3.54 -7.87 9.34
N TYR A 95 3.64 -6.60 9.71
CA TYR A 95 2.75 -5.55 9.21
C TYR A 95 2.87 -5.39 7.69
N CYS A 96 4.09 -5.40 7.14
CA CYS A 96 4.32 -5.39 5.69
C CYS A 96 3.56 -6.54 4.99
N ARG A 97 3.72 -7.78 5.49
CA ARG A 97 3.00 -8.95 4.95
C ARG A 97 1.48 -8.80 5.05
N ARG A 98 0.95 -8.27 6.17
CA ARG A 98 -0.50 -8.02 6.32
C ARG A 98 -1.02 -7.05 5.27
N GLN A 99 -0.27 -6.00 4.93
CA GLN A 99 -0.69 -5.06 3.89
C GLN A 99 -0.78 -5.73 2.51
N VAL A 100 0.20 -6.57 2.16
CA VAL A 100 0.19 -7.30 0.88
C VAL A 100 -0.90 -8.37 0.84
N ILE A 101 -1.17 -9.08 1.95
CA ILE A 101 -2.29 -10.03 2.04
C ILE A 101 -3.62 -9.33 1.83
N ALA A 102 -3.90 -8.27 2.59
CA ALA A 102 -5.16 -7.54 2.48
C ALA A 102 -5.37 -6.95 1.08
N ALA A 103 -4.27 -6.50 0.46
CA ALA A 103 -4.23 -6.03 -0.91
C ALA A 103 -4.57 -7.14 -1.93
N LYS A 104 -3.94 -8.31 -1.80
CA LYS A 104 -4.19 -9.48 -2.64
C LYS A 104 -5.64 -9.95 -2.55
N ASP A 105 -6.18 -10.02 -1.33
CA ASP A 105 -7.55 -10.48 -1.11
C ASP A 105 -8.55 -9.53 -1.79
N ARG A 106 -8.36 -8.21 -1.67
CA ARG A 106 -9.15 -7.22 -2.42
C ARG A 106 -9.04 -7.39 -3.94
N ALA A 107 -7.86 -7.66 -4.48
CA ALA A 107 -7.69 -7.90 -5.90
C ALA A 107 -8.47 -9.13 -6.36
N LYS A 108 -8.40 -10.24 -5.62
CA LYS A 108 -9.16 -11.47 -5.92
C LYS A 108 -10.67 -11.23 -5.98
N PHE A 109 -11.21 -10.43 -5.07
CA PHE A 109 -12.64 -10.07 -5.09
C PHE A 109 -13.06 -9.23 -6.31
N LEU A 110 -12.11 -8.55 -6.97
CA LEU A 110 -12.39 -7.64 -8.09
C LEU A 110 -12.14 -8.26 -9.47
N VAL A 111 -11.63 -9.50 -9.56
CA VAL A 111 -11.27 -10.16 -10.83
C VAL A 111 -12.43 -10.17 -11.83
N GLN A 112 -13.65 -10.49 -11.38
CA GLN A 112 -14.82 -10.54 -12.28
C GLN A 112 -15.15 -9.17 -12.92
N ARG A 113 -14.85 -8.08 -12.23
CA ARG A 113 -15.10 -6.70 -12.72
C ARG A 113 -13.91 -6.12 -13.47
N ASN A 114 -12.71 -6.58 -13.13
CA ASN A 114 -11.47 -6.14 -13.74
C ASN A 114 -10.50 -7.35 -13.80
N PRO A 115 -10.46 -8.06 -14.95
CA PRO A 115 -9.61 -9.24 -15.11
C PRO A 115 -8.11 -8.99 -14.87
N ALA A 116 -7.63 -7.74 -15.06
CA ALA A 116 -6.24 -7.40 -14.75
C ALA A 116 -5.89 -7.60 -13.26
N LYS A 117 -6.89 -7.64 -12.38
CA LYS A 117 -6.70 -7.93 -10.95
C LYS A 117 -6.20 -9.33 -10.66
N GLU A 118 -6.42 -10.29 -11.58
CA GLU A 118 -5.88 -11.64 -11.45
C GLU A 118 -4.35 -11.61 -11.51
N GLU A 119 -3.80 -10.94 -12.52
CA GLU A 119 -2.34 -10.76 -12.66
C GLU A 119 -1.76 -9.96 -11.48
N MET A 120 -2.43 -8.88 -11.06
CA MET A 120 -2.02 -8.12 -9.87
C MET A 120 -1.99 -8.99 -8.60
N ALA A 121 -2.94 -9.91 -8.44
CA ALA A 121 -2.95 -10.86 -7.33
C ALA A 121 -1.79 -11.86 -7.41
N GLN A 122 -1.38 -12.28 -8.61
CA GLN A 122 -0.20 -13.13 -8.82
C GLN A 122 1.09 -12.39 -8.42
N TRP A 123 1.23 -11.11 -8.78
CA TRP A 123 2.39 -10.30 -8.40
C TRP A 123 2.53 -10.22 -6.87
N MET A 124 1.42 -9.97 -6.18
CA MET A 124 1.38 -9.96 -4.71
C MET A 124 1.62 -11.34 -4.09
N LEU A 125 1.22 -12.42 -4.76
CA LEU A 125 1.47 -13.79 -4.30
C LEU A 125 2.95 -14.13 -4.36
N VAL A 126 3.63 -13.85 -5.47
CA VAL A 126 5.08 -14.06 -5.62
C VAL A 126 5.85 -13.29 -4.55
N TRP A 127 5.47 -12.02 -4.32
CA TRP A 127 6.05 -11.22 -3.24
C TRP A 127 5.85 -11.88 -1.87
N LEU A 128 4.68 -12.47 -1.58
CA LEU A 128 4.39 -13.11 -0.30
C LEU A 128 5.13 -14.44 -0.09
N GLU A 129 5.39 -15.18 -1.17
CA GLU A 129 6.11 -16.45 -1.15
C GLU A 129 7.62 -16.24 -1.04
N ASN A 130 8.17 -15.35 -1.87
CA ASN A 130 9.58 -14.99 -1.85
C ASN A 130 9.78 -13.51 -2.23
N PRO A 131 9.78 -12.59 -1.25
CA PRO A 131 9.90 -11.15 -1.49
C PRO A 131 11.16 -10.78 -2.29
N GLU A 132 12.28 -11.47 -2.04
CA GLU A 132 13.58 -11.20 -2.67
C GLU A 132 13.61 -11.51 -4.17
N VAL A 133 12.80 -12.47 -4.60
CA VAL A 133 12.71 -12.89 -6.01
C VAL A 133 11.81 -11.96 -6.83
N PHE A 134 10.87 -11.28 -6.19
CA PHE A 134 9.88 -10.44 -6.86
C PHE A 134 10.48 -9.42 -7.85
N PRO A 135 11.54 -8.65 -7.51
CA PRO A 135 12.17 -7.70 -8.44
C PRO A 135 12.63 -8.31 -9.77
N ALA A 136 13.26 -9.49 -9.72
CA ALA A 136 13.73 -10.16 -10.93
C ALA A 136 12.58 -10.82 -11.69
N TRP A 137 11.64 -11.41 -10.96
CA TRP A 137 10.47 -12.07 -11.52
C TRP A 137 9.56 -11.08 -12.28
N VAL A 138 9.28 -9.90 -11.72
CA VAL A 138 8.37 -8.93 -12.33
C VAL A 138 8.93 -8.38 -13.65
N GLU A 139 10.24 -8.19 -13.76
CA GLU A 139 10.90 -7.79 -15.00
C GLU A 139 10.75 -8.85 -16.11
N ALA A 140 10.94 -10.13 -15.75
CA ALA A 140 10.72 -11.23 -16.68
C ALA A 140 9.25 -11.32 -17.09
N ARG A 141 8.32 -11.14 -16.14
CA ARG A 141 6.88 -11.19 -16.38
C ARG A 141 6.41 -10.06 -17.31
N LYS A 142 6.89 -8.83 -17.11
CA LYS A 142 6.58 -7.69 -17.99
C LYS A 142 7.03 -7.93 -19.43
N LYS A 143 8.23 -8.50 -19.63
CA LYS A 143 8.71 -8.91 -20.97
C LYS A 143 7.79 -9.95 -21.61
N GLN A 144 7.36 -10.95 -20.85
CA GLN A 144 6.42 -11.97 -21.34
C GLN A 144 5.06 -11.37 -21.71
N MET A 145 4.51 -10.47 -20.87
CA MET A 145 3.24 -9.79 -21.12
C MET A 145 3.32 -8.90 -22.37
N GLY A 146 4.41 -8.13 -22.51
CA GLY A 146 4.64 -7.31 -23.70
C GLY A 146 4.78 -8.12 -24.98
N ALA A 147 5.53 -9.23 -24.92
CA ALA A 147 5.66 -10.16 -26.05
C ALA A 147 4.31 -10.76 -26.47
N ARG A 148 3.46 -11.15 -25.51
CA ARG A 148 2.12 -11.69 -25.77
C ARG A 148 1.18 -10.67 -26.41
N MET A 149 1.29 -9.38 -26.07
CA MET A 149 0.52 -8.34 -26.74
C MET A 149 1.03 -8.08 -28.17
N ALA A 150 2.34 -8.16 -28.41
CA ALA A 150 2.93 -7.98 -29.74
C ALA A 150 2.64 -9.13 -30.72
N THR A 151 2.34 -10.34 -30.23
CA THR A 151 2.02 -11.51 -31.07
C THR A 151 0.52 -11.71 -31.30
N GLY A 152 -0.35 -10.91 -30.65
CA GLY A 152 -1.81 -11.02 -30.71
C GLY A 152 -2.52 -10.12 -31.73
N GLU A 153 -1.79 -9.29 -32.49
CA GLU A 153 -2.32 -8.51 -33.63
C GLU A 153 -1.88 -9.17 -34.93
N GLY A 154 -2.60 -10.21 -35.36
CA GLY A 154 -2.26 -10.96 -36.56
C GLY A 154 -3.17 -12.14 -36.89
N GLU A 155 -4.44 -12.11 -36.50
CA GLU A 155 -5.50 -13.02 -37.00
C GLU A 155 -6.73 -12.22 -37.40
#